data_AF-A0A3C0Q4W2-F1
#
_entry.id   AF-A0A3C0Q4W2-F1
#
_cell.length_a   1.000
_cell.length_b   1.000
_cell.length_c   1.000
_cell.angle_alpha   90.00
_cell.angle_beta   90.00
_cell.angle_gamma   90.00
#
_symmetry.space_group_name_H-M   'P 1'
#
loop_
_entity.id
_entity.type
_entity.pdbx_description
1 polymer ?
#
loop_
_entity_poly.entity_id
_entity_poly.type
_entity_poly.pdbx_seq_one_letter_code
_entity_poly.pdbx_strand_id
1 'polypeptide(L)'
;MLNSRFPLICIFKSLLSQFMHSEDNKKGKMPVQIRMRACVMFNSCDFILGDNDSIVIVVPTQLPKDQPLTVEVHNKGIIFRSGEEEVGDICCERSDVLQRLVSKAKVGMIEFLNGVPRFPAYISAVAAIEVRIAA
;
A
#
# COMPACT_ATOMS: atom_id res chain seq x y z
N MET A 1 -5.29 -27.21 -28.68
CA MET A 1 -5.06 -27.55 -27.26
C MET A 1 -5.47 -26.36 -26.42
N LEU A 2 -6.68 -26.40 -25.86
CA LEU A 2 -7.22 -25.40 -24.95
C LEU A 2 -7.78 -26.17 -23.76
N ASN A 3 -7.25 -25.95 -22.55
CA ASN A 3 -8.01 -26.04 -21.31
C ASN A 3 -7.15 -25.75 -20.08
N SER A 4 -7.64 -24.83 -19.24
CA SER A 4 -7.94 -25.02 -17.80
C SER A 4 -7.79 -23.68 -17.05
N ARG A 5 -8.89 -22.99 -16.76
CA ARG A 5 -9.74 -23.09 -15.55
C ARG A 5 -9.23 -22.23 -14.37
N PHE A 6 -9.70 -20.98 -14.34
CA PHE A 6 -10.11 -20.27 -13.11
C PHE A 6 -11.48 -20.85 -12.65
N PRO A 7 -11.91 -20.80 -11.36
CA PRO A 7 -11.79 -19.61 -10.49
C PRO A 7 -11.41 -19.87 -9.02
N LEU A 8 -10.60 -18.95 -8.47
CA LEU A 8 -10.16 -18.88 -7.07
C LEU A 8 -11.17 -18.12 -6.18
N ILE A 9 -12.47 -18.29 -6.41
CA ILE A 9 -13.55 -17.58 -5.69
C ILE A 9 -14.02 -18.31 -4.41
N CYS A 10 -13.53 -19.53 -4.14
CA CYS A 10 -14.15 -20.39 -3.13
C CYS A 10 -13.60 -20.29 -1.69
N ILE A 11 -12.65 -19.42 -1.35
CA ILE A 11 -12.13 -19.38 0.04
C ILE A 11 -12.85 -18.36 0.93
N PHE A 12 -13.53 -17.35 0.37
CA PHE A 12 -14.07 -16.25 1.19
C PHE A 12 -15.42 -16.51 1.88
N LYS A 13 -16.17 -17.55 1.51
CA LYS A 13 -17.46 -17.85 2.16
C LYS A 13 -17.34 -18.64 3.46
N SER A 14 -16.20 -19.26 3.75
CA SER A 14 -16.07 -20.13 4.93
C SER A 14 -15.81 -19.35 6.22
N LEU A 15 -15.09 -18.22 6.17
CA LEU A 15 -14.80 -17.42 7.36
C LEU A 15 -15.97 -16.54 7.83
N LEU A 16 -16.94 -16.24 6.94
CA LEU A 16 -18.06 -15.36 7.28
C LEU A 16 -19.12 -16.06 8.16
N SER A 17 -19.15 -17.39 8.20
CA SER A 17 -20.15 -18.13 8.98
C SER A 17 -19.79 -18.33 10.45
N GLN A 18 -18.54 -18.08 10.87
CA GLN A 18 -18.13 -18.28 12.28
C GLN A 18 -18.34 -17.04 13.17
N PHE A 19 -18.67 -15.88 12.59
CA PHE A 19 -18.76 -14.63 13.33
C PHE A 19 -20.18 -14.20 13.73
N MET A 20 -21.22 -14.95 13.34
CA MET A 20 -22.63 -14.61 13.59
C MET A 20 -23.29 -15.39 14.74
N HIS A 21 -22.52 -15.96 15.65
CA HIS A 21 -23.06 -16.52 16.90
C HIS A 21 -22.11 -16.24 18.06
N SER A 22 -22.27 -15.08 18.70
CA SER A 22 -21.88 -14.91 20.10
C SER A 22 -22.71 -13.79 20.72
N GLU A 23 -23.86 -14.18 21.27
CA GLU A 23 -24.59 -13.35 22.24
C GLU A 23 -23.90 -13.39 23.61
N ASP A 24 -23.91 -12.22 24.26
CA ASP A 24 -23.83 -11.93 25.70
C ASP A 24 -22.80 -12.64 26.60
N ASN A 25 -21.74 -11.91 27.00
CA ASN A 25 -21.52 -11.57 28.43
C ASN A 25 -20.32 -10.62 28.67
N LYS A 26 -20.58 -9.56 29.43
CA LYS A 26 -19.73 -8.82 30.38
C LYS A 26 -18.19 -8.96 30.29
N LYS A 27 -17.53 -7.87 29.88
CA LYS A 27 -16.56 -7.04 30.66
C LYS A 27 -15.61 -6.33 29.69
N GLY A 28 -15.32 -5.08 30.04
CA GLY A 28 -14.51 -4.11 29.28
C GLY A 28 -13.44 -4.71 28.37
N LYS A 29 -13.64 -4.50 27.07
CA LYS A 29 -12.62 -4.65 26.05
C LYS A 29 -12.80 -3.46 25.10
N MET A 30 -11.72 -2.70 24.93
CA MET A 30 -11.68 -1.58 23.99
C MET A 30 -12.16 -2.04 22.61
N PRO A 31 -12.88 -1.19 21.86
CA PRO A 31 -13.30 -1.55 20.51
C PRO A 31 -12.04 -1.84 19.69
N VAL A 32 -11.82 -3.11 19.36
CA VAL A 32 -10.93 -3.48 18.27
C VAL A 32 -11.62 -2.92 17.04
N GLN A 33 -11.20 -1.74 16.62
CA GLN A 33 -11.70 -1.07 15.43
C GLN A 33 -11.21 -1.93 14.26
N ILE A 34 -11.99 -2.94 13.90
CA ILE A 34 -11.79 -3.75 12.70
C ILE A 34 -12.10 -2.80 11.53
N ARG A 35 -11.12 -1.97 11.18
CA ARG A 35 -11.11 -1.23 9.93
C ARG A 35 -11.10 -2.34 8.88
N MET A 36 -12.24 -2.54 8.21
CA MET A 36 -12.31 -3.30 6.96
C MET A 36 -11.25 -2.70 6.05
N ARG A 37 -10.03 -3.27 6.08
CA ARG A 37 -8.95 -2.84 5.21
C ARG A 37 -9.42 -3.19 3.82
N ALA A 38 -9.45 -2.20 2.93
CA ALA A 38 -9.43 -2.49 1.51
C ALA A 38 -8.34 -3.54 1.26
N CYS A 39 -8.57 -4.48 0.34
CA CYS A 39 -7.60 -5.51 0.02
C CYS A 39 -6.43 -4.85 -0.74
N VAL A 40 -5.55 -4.17 -0.01
CA VAL A 40 -4.40 -3.49 -0.58
C VAL A 40 -3.42 -4.51 -1.14
N MET A 41 -2.86 -4.21 -2.30
CA MET A 41 -1.94 -5.09 -3.03
C MET A 41 -0.61 -5.28 -2.28
N PHE A 42 -0.22 -4.32 -1.43
CA PHE A 42 0.98 -4.38 -0.60
C PHE A 42 0.83 -3.53 0.66
N ASN A 43 1.59 -3.86 1.71
CA ASN A 43 1.57 -3.19 3.02
C ASN A 43 2.96 -2.78 3.53
N SER A 44 3.98 -2.94 2.69
CA SER A 44 5.37 -2.60 2.99
C SER A 44 6.07 -2.10 1.74
N CYS A 45 7.00 -1.16 1.90
CA CYS A 45 7.87 -0.67 0.85
C CYS A 45 9.20 -0.23 1.46
N ASP A 46 10.23 -0.14 0.63
CA ASP A 46 11.53 0.39 0.99
C ASP A 46 11.76 1.75 0.34
N PHE A 47 12.73 2.50 0.85
CA PHE A 47 13.08 3.83 0.35
C PHE A 47 14.57 3.91 0.05
N ILE A 48 14.90 4.40 -1.15
CA ILE A 48 16.25 4.78 -1.51
C ILE A 48 16.35 6.29 -1.37
N LEU A 49 17.23 6.72 -0.47
CA LEU A 49 17.50 8.13 -0.21
C LEU A 49 18.80 8.51 -0.93
N GLY A 50 18.72 9.54 -1.76
CA GLY A 50 19.88 10.14 -2.38
C GLY A 50 20.21 11.51 -1.79
N ASP A 51 21.23 12.14 -2.35
CA ASP A 51 21.59 13.52 -2.06
C ASP A 51 20.52 14.50 -2.57
N ASN A 52 20.55 15.74 -2.08
CA ASN A 52 19.62 16.81 -2.47
C ASN A 52 18.12 16.48 -2.25
N ASP A 53 17.82 15.81 -1.14
CA ASP A 53 16.47 15.35 -0.80
C ASP A 53 15.84 14.45 -1.88
N SER A 54 16.67 13.77 -2.67
CA SER A 54 16.20 12.79 -3.63
C SER A 54 15.65 11.57 -2.88
N ILE A 55 14.49 11.10 -3.32
CA ILE A 55 13.83 9.94 -2.74
C ILE A 55 13.17 9.12 -3.84
N VAL A 56 13.34 7.81 -3.73
CA VAL A 56 12.73 6.81 -4.60
C VAL A 56 12.08 5.74 -3.73
N ILE A 57 10.87 5.32 -4.09
CA ILE A 57 10.13 4.28 -3.37
C ILE A 57 10.34 2.95 -4.07
N VAL A 58 10.67 1.91 -3.33
CA VAL A 58 10.81 0.53 -3.82
C VAL A 58 9.59 -0.25 -3.36
N VAL A 59 8.77 -0.69 -4.31
CA VAL A 59 7.53 -1.44 -4.03
C VAL A 59 7.73 -2.92 -4.35
N PRO A 60 7.26 -3.85 -3.49
CA PRO A 60 7.53 -5.28 -3.64
C PRO A 60 6.60 -5.98 -4.65
N THR A 61 5.85 -5.22 -5.45
CA THR A 61 4.83 -5.74 -6.37
C THR A 61 4.79 -4.92 -7.67
N GLN A 62 4.04 -5.42 -8.65
CA GLN A 62 3.76 -4.68 -9.88
C GLN A 62 2.69 -3.64 -9.57
N LEU A 63 2.96 -2.39 -9.94
CA LEU A 63 1.98 -1.34 -9.81
C LEU A 63 1.02 -1.38 -11.01
N PRO A 64 -0.27 -1.12 -10.80
CA PRO A 64 -1.20 -0.90 -11.90
C PRO A 64 -0.72 0.27 -12.78
N LYS A 65 -0.84 0.11 -14.10
CA LYS A 65 -0.38 1.08 -15.12
C LYS A 65 -1.51 1.58 -16.01
N ASP A 66 -2.73 1.16 -15.71
CA ASP A 66 -3.97 1.55 -16.38
C ASP A 66 -4.42 2.96 -15.99
N GLN A 67 -4.02 3.43 -14.80
CA GLN A 67 -4.44 4.71 -14.23
C GLN A 67 -3.25 5.50 -13.66
N PRO A 68 -3.39 6.83 -13.51
CA PRO A 68 -2.35 7.65 -12.90
C PRO A 68 -2.14 7.25 -11.44
N LEU A 69 -0.87 7.10 -11.06
CA LEU A 69 -0.46 6.75 -9.71
C LEU A 69 -0.32 8.00 -8.85
N THR A 70 -0.90 7.95 -7.65
CA THR A 70 -0.83 9.02 -6.66
C THR A 70 -0.37 8.45 -5.32
N VAL A 71 0.53 9.17 -4.67
CA VAL A 71 1.05 8.87 -3.33
C VAL A 71 0.49 9.91 -2.38
N GLU A 72 -0.46 9.51 -1.54
CA GLU A 72 -1.02 10.34 -0.48
C GLU A 72 -0.13 10.24 0.76
N VAL A 73 0.46 11.37 1.17
CA VAL A 73 1.31 11.45 2.35
C VAL A 73 0.48 11.96 3.53
N HIS A 74 0.45 11.16 4.59
CA HIS A 74 -0.21 11.47 5.85
C HIS A 74 0.80 11.56 7.00
N ASN A 75 0.34 12.04 8.16
CA ASN A 75 1.19 12.19 9.35
C ASN A 75 1.77 10.87 9.88
N LYS A 76 1.12 9.73 9.61
CA LYS A 76 1.49 8.42 10.15
C LYS A 76 1.86 7.40 9.08
N GLY A 77 1.88 7.80 7.82
CA GLY A 77 2.01 6.83 6.74
C GLY A 77 1.76 7.40 5.36
N ILE A 78 1.76 6.49 4.40
CA ILE A 78 1.70 6.76 2.98
C ILE A 78 0.67 5.80 2.38
N ILE A 79 -0.26 6.35 1.61
CA ILE A 79 -1.26 5.58 0.87
C ILE A 79 -0.95 5.69 -0.63
N PHE A 80 -0.94 4.56 -1.31
CA PHE A 80 -0.71 4.46 -2.75
C PHE A 80 -2.05 4.26 -3.42
N ARG A 81 -2.34 5.09 -4.43
CA ARG A 81 -3.57 5.03 -5.22
C ARG A 81 -3.28 4.92 -6.70
N SER A 82 -4.19 4.25 -7.39
CA SER A 82 -4.28 4.20 -8.84
C SER A 82 -5.66 4.68 -9.24
N GLY A 83 -5.76 5.96 -9.62
CA GLY A 83 -7.05 6.66 -9.70
C GLY A 83 -7.80 6.60 -8.35
N GLU A 84 -8.99 5.99 -8.35
CA GLU A 84 -9.85 5.88 -7.15
C GLU A 84 -9.52 4.64 -6.28
N GLU A 85 -8.69 3.72 -6.77
CA GLU A 85 -8.37 2.48 -6.08
C GLU A 85 -7.17 2.63 -5.14
N GLU A 86 -7.32 2.20 -3.89
CA GLU A 86 -6.22 2.10 -2.92
C GLU A 86 -5.45 0.80 -3.16
N VAL A 87 -4.18 0.94 -3.57
CA VAL A 87 -3.32 -0.20 -3.93
C VAL A 87 -2.30 -0.52 -2.83
N GLY A 88 -2.05 0.41 -1.90
CA GLY A 88 -1.14 0.21 -0.78
C GLY A 88 -1.44 1.15 0.38
N ASP A 89 -1.40 0.64 1.62
CA ASP A 89 -1.45 1.45 2.85
C ASP A 89 -0.26 1.07 3.72
N ILE A 90 0.65 2.02 3.91
CA ILE A 90 1.94 1.80 4.57
C ILE A 90 2.05 2.75 5.75
N CYS A 91 2.05 2.16 6.95
CA CYS A 91 2.47 2.88 8.14
C CYS A 91 3.96 3.22 8.02
N CYS A 92 4.27 4.51 8.08
CA CYS A 92 5.63 5.02 7.95
C CYS A 92 5.90 5.99 9.10
N GLU A 93 6.70 5.57 10.07
CA GLU A 93 7.10 6.41 11.21
C GLU A 93 8.37 7.23 10.92
N ARG A 94 8.95 7.03 9.74
CA ARG A 94 10.18 7.71 9.30
C ARG A 94 9.89 9.13 8.87
N SER A 95 10.05 10.07 9.80
CA SER A 95 9.83 11.49 9.56
C SER A 95 10.72 12.06 8.46
N ASP A 96 11.94 11.55 8.30
CA ASP A 96 12.87 11.95 7.25
C ASP A 96 12.34 11.62 5.85
N VAL A 97 11.73 10.45 5.69
CA VAL A 97 11.07 10.01 4.46
C VAL A 97 9.83 10.87 4.18
N LEU A 98 8.96 11.04 5.18
CA LEU A 98 7.73 11.82 5.02
C LEU A 98 8.03 13.28 4.66
N GLN A 99 9.01 13.92 5.32
CA GLN A 99 9.40 15.30 5.02
C GLN A 99 9.92 15.46 3.59
N ARG A 100 10.72 14.50 3.10
CA ARG A 100 11.21 14.51 1.72
C ARG A 100 10.09 14.31 0.70
N LEU A 101 9.08 13.51 1.01
CA LEU A 101 7.94 13.34 0.11
C LEU A 101 7.09 14.61 0.05
N VAL A 102 6.81 15.25 1.19
CA VAL A 102 6.03 16.50 1.26
C VAL A 102 6.66 17.64 0.48
N SER A 103 8.00 17.67 0.34
CA SER A 103 8.70 18.73 -0.39
C SER A 103 8.78 18.52 -1.92
N LYS A 104 8.24 17.41 -2.45
CA LYS A 104 8.29 17.07 -3.87
C LYS A 104 6.88 16.99 -4.46
N ALA A 105 6.76 17.27 -5.76
CA ALA A 105 5.50 17.13 -6.49
C ALA A 105 5.29 15.71 -7.07
N LYS A 106 6.39 14.99 -7.30
CA LYS A 106 6.39 13.65 -7.89
C LYS A 106 7.48 12.80 -7.25
N VAL A 107 7.26 11.49 -7.23
CA VAL A 107 8.23 10.52 -6.72
C VAL A 107 8.43 9.39 -7.73
N GLY A 108 9.69 8.99 -7.90
CA GLY A 108 10.03 7.79 -8.67
C GLY A 108 9.75 6.54 -7.85
N MET A 109 9.19 5.53 -8.49
CA MET A 109 8.91 4.24 -7.89
C MET A 109 9.59 3.13 -8.68
N ILE A 110 10.02 2.10 -7.96
CA ILE A 110 10.64 0.94 -8.56
C ILE A 110 9.95 -0.34 -8.12
N GLU A 111 9.54 -1.13 -9.11
CA GLU A 111 8.92 -2.43 -8.94
C GLU A 111 10.01 -3.47 -8.66
N PHE A 112 9.98 -4.07 -7.48
CA PHE A 112 10.93 -5.09 -7.05
C PHE A 112 10.20 -6.42 -6.83
N LEU A 113 10.18 -7.25 -7.87
CA LEU A 113 9.49 -8.53 -7.88
C LEU A 113 10.47 -9.64 -7.48
N ASN A 114 10.05 -10.50 -6.55
CA ASN A 114 10.70 -11.78 -6.21
C ASN A 114 11.87 -11.77 -5.22
N GLY A 115 12.10 -10.69 -4.46
CA GLY A 115 13.03 -10.77 -3.30
C GLY A 115 14.51 -11.02 -3.65
N VAL A 116 14.86 -11.14 -4.93
CA VAL A 116 16.25 -11.32 -5.37
C VAL A 116 16.88 -9.93 -5.41
N PRO A 117 17.88 -9.61 -4.56
CA PRO A 117 18.43 -8.28 -4.37
C PRO A 117 19.25 -7.84 -5.59
N ARG A 118 18.58 -7.55 -6.70
CA ARG A 118 19.15 -6.81 -7.81
C ARG A 118 18.65 -5.39 -7.69
N PHE A 119 19.60 -4.48 -7.48
CA PHE A 119 19.30 -3.06 -7.54
C PHE A 119 18.67 -2.77 -8.91
N PRO A 120 17.51 -2.10 -8.97
CA PRO A 120 16.81 -1.95 -10.22
C PRO A 120 17.60 -1.08 -11.20
N ALA A 121 17.53 -1.40 -12.49
CA ALA A 121 18.28 -0.66 -13.52
C ALA A 121 17.66 0.72 -13.84
N TYR A 122 16.37 0.93 -13.55
CA TYR A 122 15.63 2.15 -13.90
C TYR A 122 14.41 2.36 -13.01
N ILE A 123 13.87 3.59 -13.01
CA ILE A 123 12.60 3.94 -12.38
C ILE A 123 11.45 3.31 -13.19
N SER A 124 10.66 2.44 -12.56
CA SER A 124 9.58 1.70 -13.22
C SER A 124 8.31 2.53 -13.42
N ALA A 125 8.05 3.48 -12.51
CA ALA A 125 6.87 4.31 -12.53
C ALA A 125 7.13 5.65 -11.83
N VAL A 126 6.29 6.65 -12.11
CA VAL A 126 6.32 7.95 -11.44
C VAL A 126 4.92 8.22 -10.91
N ALA A 127 4.81 8.57 -9.62
CA ALA A 127 3.56 8.99 -9.01
C ALA A 127 3.56 10.48 -8.70
N ALA A 128 2.38 11.08 -8.77
CA ALA A 128 2.14 12.40 -8.18
C ALA A 128 2.09 12.28 -6.65
N ILE A 129 2.53 13.31 -5.93
CA ILE A 129 2.44 13.35 -4.48
C ILE A 129 1.29 14.28 -4.09
N GLU A 130 0.39 13.77 -3.25
CA GLU A 130 -0.66 14.55 -2.60
C GLU A 130 -0.43 14.57 -1.09
N VAL A 131 -0.36 15.76 -0.51
CA VAL A 131 -0.13 15.91 0.93
C VAL A 131 -1.47 16.09 1.63
N ARG A 132 -1.84 15.11 2.48
CA ARG A 132 -3.09 15.11 3.26
C ARG A 132 -2.77 15.08 4.75
N ILE A 133 -2.08 16.12 5.20
CA ILE A 133 -1.81 16.39 6.60
C ILE A 133 -3.08 17.06 7.17
N ALA A 134 -3.83 16.34 8.01
CA ALA A 134 -4.87 16.98 8.80
C ALA A 134 -4.20 17.97 9.74
N ALA A 135 -4.60 19.24 9.64
CA ALA A 135 -4.13 20.36 10.45
C ALA A 135 -4.48 20.17 11.94
#